data_AF-A0A954FHB0-F1
#
_entry.id   AF-A0A954FHB0-F1
#
_cell.length_a   1.000
_cell.length_b   1.000
_cell.length_c   1.000
_cell.angle_alpha   90.00
_cell.angle_beta   90.00
_cell.angle_gamma   90.00
#
_symmetry.space_group_name_H-M   'P 1'
#
loop_
_entity.id
_entity.type
_entity.pdbx_description
1 polymer ?
#
loop_
_entity_poly.entity_id
_entity_poly.type
_entity_poly.pdbx_seq_one_letter_code
_entity_poly.pdbx_strand_id
1 'polypeptide(L)'
;MAVETLTASDVQDPEIRKELETALKSKTLSFDAIKKIVAVAISKGDDASSPQMMNSTEYNDLMTLVERSTTITDQGRTHIRGAILVNYTQHMLQVGALKTAVQKLLADQKLSLSEINEIINAALADKTLSDAEISDLLQVRKDIGDPIQRMFLFSVIMWTITAKAPPATPVTATSPIRVGQERSDPQGKYFFEIHILPDKSNAPEVTAGAHTSITLSRTDGKWETSGNTVTILEWPRITKLEIQTSYSASSSATSSSGYGRGTTDADILAKTISLGFHESKHREEAISYIQTAKIPEFTGTSTTMELSAFNKKLNEFKTSFTTLKTQMMEQNDLLVDEVGYKLSQYKKDQKSDQHGKMMKQIKQFGWTS
;
A
#
# COMPACT_ATOMS: atom_id res chain seq x y z
N MET A 1 29.12 -12.67 -14.97
CA MET A 1 29.30 -13.10 -13.57
C MET A 1 29.09 -14.60 -13.54
N ALA A 2 30.05 -15.38 -13.04
CA ALA A 2 29.86 -16.81 -12.85
C ALA A 2 28.73 -16.97 -11.82
N VAL A 3 27.61 -17.56 -12.24
CA VAL A 3 26.52 -17.91 -11.32
C VAL A 3 27.08 -19.01 -10.42
N GLU A 4 27.19 -18.75 -9.12
CA GLU A 4 27.58 -19.77 -8.15
C GLU A 4 26.64 -20.97 -8.29
N THR A 5 27.20 -22.10 -8.71
CA THR A 5 26.47 -23.37 -8.85
C THR A 5 25.98 -23.80 -7.49
N LEU A 6 24.67 -23.94 -7.33
CA LEU A 6 24.07 -24.51 -6.12
C LEU A 6 24.66 -25.90 -5.86
N THR A 7 25.06 -26.18 -4.62
CA THR A 7 25.62 -27.48 -4.24
C THR A 7 24.62 -28.25 -3.38
N ALA A 8 24.64 -29.58 -3.44
CA ALA A 8 23.82 -30.41 -2.57
C ALA A 8 24.10 -30.17 -1.07
N SER A 9 25.30 -29.69 -0.73
CA SER A 9 25.67 -29.28 0.63
C SER A 9 24.87 -28.09 1.16
N ASP A 10 24.21 -27.31 0.29
CA ASP A 10 23.39 -26.18 0.70
C ASP A 10 22.03 -26.62 1.26
N VAL A 11 21.60 -27.87 1.04
CA VAL A 11 20.34 -28.41 1.55
C VAL A 11 20.59 -29.22 2.81
N GLN A 12 20.00 -28.83 3.94
CA GLN A 12 20.25 -29.53 5.22
C GLN A 12 19.51 -30.86 5.36
N ASP A 13 18.32 -30.98 4.75
CA ASP A 13 17.52 -32.21 4.78
C ASP A 13 18.14 -33.32 3.92
N PRO A 14 18.42 -34.52 4.48
CA PRO A 14 19.13 -35.58 3.77
C PRO A 14 18.35 -36.21 2.61
N GLU A 15 17.01 -36.19 2.63
CA GLU A 15 16.19 -36.75 1.55
C GLU A 15 16.01 -35.75 0.40
N ILE A 16 15.76 -34.48 0.72
CA ILE A 16 15.76 -33.38 -0.26
C ILE A 16 17.14 -33.27 -0.90
N ARG A 17 18.22 -33.39 -0.11
CA ARG A 17 19.60 -33.44 -0.58
C ARG A 17 19.81 -34.61 -1.55
N LYS A 18 19.35 -35.82 -1.22
CA LYS A 18 19.49 -37.01 -2.07
C LYS A 18 18.76 -36.87 -3.41
N GLU A 19 17.54 -36.35 -3.42
CA GLU A 19 16.79 -36.09 -4.66
C GLU A 19 17.44 -34.98 -5.49
N LEU A 20 17.93 -33.93 -4.84
CA LEU A 20 18.69 -32.86 -5.50
C LEU A 20 20.00 -33.38 -6.11
N GLU A 21 20.76 -34.21 -5.39
CA GLU A 21 21.97 -34.88 -5.91
C GLU A 21 21.66 -35.77 -7.11
N THR A 22 20.51 -36.45 -7.09
CA THR A 22 20.05 -37.30 -8.19
C THR A 22 19.73 -36.47 -9.44
N ALA A 23 19.01 -35.35 -9.27
CA ALA A 23 18.69 -34.40 -10.35
C ALA A 23 19.93 -33.65 -10.90
N LEU A 24 20.91 -33.35 -10.03
CA LEU A 24 22.18 -32.74 -10.43
C LEU A 24 23.05 -33.73 -11.22
N LYS A 25 23.10 -35.01 -10.82
CA LYS A 25 23.81 -36.08 -11.56
C LYS A 25 23.23 -36.31 -12.95
N SER A 26 21.92 -36.17 -13.13
CA SER A 26 21.27 -36.24 -14.46
C SER A 26 21.45 -34.97 -15.31
N LYS A 27 22.21 -33.96 -14.82
CA LYS A 27 22.42 -32.65 -15.44
C LYS A 27 21.12 -31.91 -15.80
N THR A 28 20.02 -32.26 -15.13
CA THR A 28 18.69 -31.75 -15.43
C THR A 28 17.92 -31.61 -14.12
N LEU A 29 17.90 -30.40 -13.55
CA LEU A 29 16.78 -30.01 -12.68
C LEU A 29 15.58 -29.70 -13.58
N SER A 30 14.94 -30.75 -14.09
CA SER A 30 13.68 -30.60 -14.79
C SER A 30 12.61 -30.11 -13.82
N PHE A 31 11.56 -29.50 -14.37
CA PHE A 31 10.36 -29.14 -13.60
C PHE A 31 9.81 -30.34 -12.80
N ASP A 32 9.88 -31.54 -13.37
CA ASP A 32 9.44 -32.77 -12.71
C ASP A 32 10.35 -33.21 -11.57
N ALA A 33 11.66 -32.98 -11.67
CA ALA A 33 12.59 -33.24 -10.57
C ALA A 33 12.32 -32.31 -9.37
N ILE A 34 12.01 -31.04 -9.64
CA ILE A 34 11.66 -30.07 -8.60
C ILE A 34 10.30 -30.38 -7.99
N LYS A 35 9.32 -30.78 -8.81
CA LYS A 35 8.05 -31.29 -8.31
C LYS A 35 8.23 -32.50 -7.39
N LYS A 36 9.15 -33.42 -7.71
CA LYS A 36 9.47 -34.57 -6.86
C LYS A 36 10.14 -34.14 -5.54
N ILE A 37 11.11 -33.24 -5.59
CA ILE A 37 11.77 -32.69 -4.39
C ILE A 37 10.74 -32.01 -3.47
N VAL A 38 9.84 -31.22 -4.06
CA VAL A 38 8.75 -30.56 -3.35
C VAL A 38 7.75 -31.58 -2.82
N ALA A 39 7.35 -32.58 -3.61
CA ALA A 39 6.46 -33.66 -3.17
C ALA A 39 7.05 -34.48 -2.01
N VAL A 40 8.36 -34.75 -2.01
CA VAL A 40 9.06 -35.43 -0.90
C VAL A 40 9.03 -34.58 0.35
N ALA A 41 9.34 -33.28 0.24
CA ALA A 41 9.27 -32.35 1.35
C ALA A 41 7.85 -32.19 1.92
N ILE A 42 6.83 -32.34 1.06
CA ILE A 42 5.41 -32.31 1.43
C ILE A 42 4.98 -33.62 2.10
N SER A 43 5.35 -34.77 1.54
CA SER A 43 4.89 -36.09 2.01
C SER A 43 5.37 -36.47 3.41
N LYS A 44 6.42 -35.82 3.92
CA LYS A 44 6.86 -35.97 5.32
C LYS A 44 5.86 -35.44 6.34
N GLY A 45 4.94 -34.57 5.91
CA GLY A 45 3.85 -34.06 6.74
C GLY A 45 2.62 -34.98 6.84
N ASP A 46 2.49 -35.98 5.95
CA ASP A 46 1.32 -36.86 5.88
C ASP A 46 1.45 -38.13 6.75
N ASP A 47 2.62 -38.37 7.35
CA ASP A 47 2.77 -39.44 8.34
C ASP A 47 2.06 -39.06 9.65
N ALA A 48 0.88 -39.64 9.84
CA ALA A 48 0.05 -39.43 11.03
C ALA A 48 0.73 -39.81 12.36
N SER A 49 1.83 -40.59 12.32
CA SER A 49 2.55 -41.02 13.51
C SER A 49 3.69 -40.09 13.93
N SER A 50 4.20 -39.27 13.00
CA SER A 50 5.22 -38.25 13.27
C SER A 50 5.30 -37.29 12.07
N PRO A 51 4.38 -36.29 11.97
CA PRO A 51 4.38 -35.37 10.85
C PRO A 51 5.63 -34.49 10.96
N GLN A 52 6.67 -34.86 10.22
CA GLN A 52 7.89 -34.07 10.13
C GLN A 52 7.58 -32.97 9.12
N MET A 53 7.03 -31.87 9.63
CA MET A 53 6.55 -30.78 8.81
C MET A 53 7.66 -29.82 8.40
N MET A 54 7.46 -29.19 7.23
CA MET A 54 8.40 -28.27 6.61
C MET A 54 8.72 -27.07 7.52
N ASN A 55 9.90 -27.07 8.12
CA ASN A 55 10.35 -25.99 8.99
C ASN A 55 10.86 -24.77 8.19
N SER A 56 11.15 -23.67 8.87
CA SER A 56 11.61 -22.43 8.21
C SER A 56 12.90 -22.59 7.41
N THR A 57 13.78 -23.52 7.81
CA THR A 57 15.03 -23.80 7.09
C THR A 57 14.75 -24.55 5.80
N GLU A 58 13.94 -25.62 5.85
CA GLU A 58 13.52 -26.39 4.67
C GLU A 58 12.75 -25.54 3.67
N TYR A 59 11.88 -24.65 4.17
CA TYR A 59 11.20 -23.64 3.37
C TYR A 59 12.22 -22.75 2.62
N ASN A 60 13.17 -22.15 3.32
CA ASN A 60 14.16 -21.25 2.70
C ASN A 60 15.04 -21.97 1.67
N ASP A 61 15.42 -23.22 1.94
CA ASP A 61 16.23 -24.05 1.03
C ASP A 61 15.47 -24.33 -0.27
N LEU A 62 14.19 -24.72 -0.18
CA LEU A 62 13.33 -24.97 -1.34
C LEU A 62 13.04 -23.70 -2.16
N MET A 63 12.83 -22.56 -1.50
CA MET A 63 12.63 -21.29 -2.20
C MET A 63 13.89 -20.85 -2.94
N THR A 64 15.05 -20.95 -2.29
CA THR A 64 16.35 -20.65 -2.89
C THR A 64 16.61 -21.53 -4.12
N LEU A 65 16.22 -22.81 -4.04
CA LEU A 65 16.31 -23.77 -5.16
C LEU A 65 15.47 -23.32 -6.36
N VAL A 66 14.23 -22.89 -6.13
CA VAL A 66 13.32 -22.43 -7.20
C VAL A 66 13.81 -21.13 -7.84
N GLU A 67 14.36 -20.21 -7.04
CA GLU A 67 14.87 -18.92 -7.50
C GLU A 67 16.11 -19.03 -8.36
N ARG A 68 17.04 -19.90 -7.98
CA ARG A 68 18.31 -20.07 -8.69
C ARG A 68 18.19 -21.01 -9.88
N SER A 69 17.04 -21.65 -10.06
CA SER A 69 16.83 -22.54 -11.19
C SER A 69 16.67 -21.78 -12.50
N THR A 70 17.58 -22.03 -13.44
CA THR A 70 17.58 -21.46 -14.79
C THR A 70 16.74 -22.26 -15.78
N THR A 71 16.27 -23.45 -15.39
CA THR A 71 15.55 -24.40 -16.25
C THR A 71 14.03 -24.34 -16.09
N ILE A 72 13.52 -23.60 -15.09
CA ILE A 72 12.08 -23.40 -14.87
C ILE A 72 11.63 -22.12 -15.55
N THR A 73 10.49 -22.17 -16.23
CA THR A 73 9.79 -20.97 -16.74
C THR A 73 9.29 -20.09 -15.59
N ASP A 74 8.99 -18.82 -15.85
CA ASP A 74 8.41 -17.93 -14.82
C ASP A 74 7.10 -18.50 -14.25
N GLN A 75 6.23 -19.02 -15.12
CA GLN A 75 4.99 -19.69 -14.71
C GLN A 75 5.25 -20.93 -13.84
N GLY A 76 6.26 -21.74 -14.18
CA GLY A 76 6.65 -22.91 -13.39
C GLY A 76 7.20 -22.52 -12.01
N ARG A 77 7.98 -21.42 -11.94
CA ARG A 77 8.47 -20.87 -10.67
C ARG A 77 7.31 -20.44 -9.79
N THR A 78 6.35 -19.69 -10.33
CA THR A 78 5.14 -19.27 -9.60
C THR A 78 4.36 -20.47 -9.06
N HIS A 79 4.14 -21.50 -9.87
CA HIS A 79 3.41 -22.70 -9.44
C HIS A 79 4.12 -23.44 -8.29
N ILE A 80 5.44 -23.63 -8.38
CA ILE A 80 6.21 -24.33 -7.35
C ILE A 80 6.29 -23.50 -6.06
N ARG A 81 6.48 -22.19 -6.16
CA ARG A 81 6.47 -21.25 -5.02
C ARG A 81 5.15 -21.30 -4.28
N GLY A 82 4.04 -21.33 -5.02
CA GLY A 82 2.70 -21.52 -4.44
C GLY A 82 2.60 -22.83 -3.65
N ALA A 83 3.07 -23.95 -4.20
CA ALA A 83 3.04 -25.24 -3.51
C ALA A 83 3.88 -25.27 -2.23
N ILE A 84 5.10 -24.72 -2.26
CA ILE A 84 5.97 -24.61 -1.07
C ILE A 84 5.32 -23.75 0.00
N LEU A 85 4.74 -22.62 -0.40
CA LEU A 85 4.07 -21.69 0.50
C LEU A 85 2.83 -22.30 1.15
N VAL A 86 1.98 -22.96 0.37
CA VAL A 86 0.80 -23.66 0.89
C VAL A 86 1.21 -24.59 2.04
N ASN A 87 2.27 -25.37 1.86
CA ASN A 87 2.73 -26.33 2.85
C ASN A 87 3.41 -25.67 4.05
N TYR A 88 4.20 -24.62 3.84
CA TYR A 88 4.78 -23.85 4.92
C TYR A 88 3.71 -23.10 5.74
N THR A 89 2.68 -22.56 5.09
CA THR A 89 1.53 -21.95 5.74
C THR A 89 0.73 -22.98 6.54
N GLN A 90 0.47 -24.16 5.97
CA GLN A 90 -0.14 -25.29 6.67
C GLN A 90 0.67 -25.71 7.90
N HIS A 91 2.00 -25.76 7.79
CA HIS A 91 2.88 -25.98 8.93
C HIS A 91 2.73 -24.89 9.99
N MET A 92 2.85 -23.61 9.61
CA MET A 92 2.75 -22.46 10.52
C MET A 92 1.38 -22.36 11.22
N LEU A 93 0.30 -22.80 10.57
CA LEU A 93 -1.03 -22.95 11.16
C LEU A 93 -1.06 -23.99 12.29
N GLN A 94 -0.24 -25.03 12.22
CA GLN A 94 -0.15 -26.07 13.25
C GLN A 94 0.80 -25.71 14.40
N VAL A 95 1.75 -24.79 14.19
CA VAL A 95 2.68 -24.33 15.22
C VAL A 95 2.04 -23.24 16.11
N GLY A 96 1.39 -23.68 17.19
CA GLY A 96 1.24 -22.97 18.48
C GLY A 96 0.48 -21.64 18.51
N ALA A 97 1.00 -20.57 17.93
CA ALA A 97 0.46 -19.21 18.10
C ALA A 97 -0.79 -18.96 17.25
N LEU A 98 -0.78 -19.41 15.99
CA LEU A 98 -1.96 -19.36 15.13
C LEU A 98 -2.99 -20.41 15.58
N LYS A 99 -2.53 -21.60 16.01
CA LYS A 99 -3.34 -22.59 16.72
C LYS A 99 -4.04 -22.01 17.96
N THR A 100 -3.41 -21.13 18.74
CA THR A 100 -4.04 -20.48 19.91
C THR A 100 -5.07 -19.42 19.49
N ALA A 101 -4.81 -18.63 18.45
CA ALA A 101 -5.78 -17.67 17.90
C ALA A 101 -7.00 -18.38 17.28
N VAL A 102 -6.75 -19.46 16.53
CA VAL A 102 -7.76 -20.38 15.99
C VAL A 102 -8.51 -21.11 17.09
N GLN A 103 -7.83 -21.54 18.16
CA GLN A 103 -8.46 -22.15 19.35
C GLN A 103 -9.34 -21.16 20.12
N LYS A 104 -9.02 -19.86 20.10
CA LYS A 104 -9.85 -18.81 20.70
C LYS A 104 -11.12 -18.57 19.88
N LEU A 105 -11.02 -18.60 18.54
CA LEU A 105 -12.18 -18.53 17.63
C LEU A 105 -13.06 -19.78 17.69
N LEU A 106 -12.43 -20.94 17.89
CA LEU A 106 -13.09 -22.22 18.16
C LEU A 106 -13.79 -22.23 19.53
N ALA A 107 -13.18 -21.64 20.57
CA ALA A 107 -13.76 -21.54 21.91
C ALA A 107 -14.99 -20.63 21.96
N ASP A 108 -15.02 -19.60 21.12
CA ASP A 108 -16.19 -18.72 20.91
C ASP A 108 -17.19 -19.29 19.87
N GLN A 109 -16.98 -20.51 19.37
CA GLN A 109 -17.79 -21.23 18.35
C GLN A 109 -17.99 -20.50 17.01
N LYS A 110 -17.05 -19.67 16.56
CA LYS A 110 -17.25 -18.89 15.31
C LYS A 110 -16.79 -19.59 14.04
N LEU A 111 -15.67 -20.32 14.07
CA LEU A 111 -15.14 -21.05 12.91
C LEU A 111 -14.32 -22.27 13.38
N SER A 112 -14.40 -23.37 12.64
CA SER A 112 -13.64 -24.61 12.82
C SER A 112 -12.26 -24.56 12.16
N LEU A 113 -11.33 -25.41 12.61
CA LEU A 113 -10.01 -25.55 11.98
C LEU A 113 -10.12 -26.02 10.52
N SER A 114 -11.12 -26.85 10.21
CA SER A 114 -11.45 -27.22 8.83
C SER A 114 -11.93 -26.01 8.03
N GLU A 115 -12.79 -25.15 8.59
CA GLU A 115 -13.25 -23.92 7.91
C GLU A 115 -12.10 -22.93 7.68
N ILE A 116 -11.17 -22.78 8.62
CA ILE A 116 -10.00 -21.90 8.43
C ILE A 116 -9.05 -22.47 7.38
N ASN A 117 -8.82 -23.79 7.37
CA ASN A 117 -8.05 -24.43 6.31
C ASN A 117 -8.77 -24.37 4.97
N GLU A 118 -10.09 -24.48 4.92
CA GLU A 118 -10.89 -24.29 3.71
C GLU A 118 -10.82 -22.85 3.22
N ILE A 119 -10.88 -21.85 4.10
CA ILE A 119 -10.74 -20.43 3.73
C ILE A 119 -9.34 -20.15 3.18
N ILE A 120 -8.29 -20.67 3.81
CA ILE A 120 -6.91 -20.51 3.34
C ILE A 120 -6.70 -21.27 2.02
N ASN A 121 -7.21 -22.49 1.90
CA ASN A 121 -7.14 -23.25 0.66
C ASN A 121 -8.00 -22.63 -0.45
N ALA A 122 -9.14 -22.02 -0.14
CA ALA A 122 -9.98 -21.27 -1.08
C ALA A 122 -9.27 -20.01 -1.55
N ALA A 123 -8.67 -19.26 -0.62
CA ALA A 123 -7.82 -18.11 -0.90
C ALA A 123 -6.66 -18.47 -1.85
N LEU A 124 -6.03 -19.62 -1.61
CA LEU A 124 -4.92 -20.13 -2.41
C LEU A 124 -5.35 -20.76 -3.75
N ALA A 125 -6.61 -21.20 -3.86
CA ALA A 125 -7.20 -21.77 -5.06
C ALA A 125 -7.84 -20.71 -5.99
N ASP A 126 -7.55 -19.43 -5.78
CA ASP A 126 -8.11 -18.29 -6.54
C ASP A 126 -9.65 -18.25 -6.47
N LYS A 127 -10.22 -18.76 -5.38
CA LYS A 127 -11.65 -18.59 -5.09
C LYS A 127 -11.84 -17.27 -4.35
N THR A 128 -12.76 -16.46 -4.84
CA THR A 128 -13.19 -15.25 -4.15
C THR A 128 -13.84 -15.62 -2.82
N LEU A 129 -13.32 -15.08 -1.71
CA LEU A 129 -13.97 -15.18 -0.41
C LEU A 129 -15.28 -14.41 -0.41
N SER A 130 -16.27 -14.92 0.32
CA SER A 130 -17.51 -14.22 0.61
C SER A 130 -17.27 -13.05 1.58
N ASP A 131 -18.18 -12.08 1.60
CA ASP A 131 -18.07 -10.92 2.48
C ASP A 131 -18.12 -11.33 3.97
N ALA A 132 -18.80 -12.44 4.30
CA ALA A 132 -18.83 -13.01 5.65
C ALA A 132 -17.47 -13.59 6.04
N GLU A 133 -16.84 -14.39 5.18
CA GLU A 133 -15.50 -14.96 5.43
C GLU A 133 -14.45 -13.85 5.56
N ILE A 134 -14.53 -12.80 4.72
CA ILE A 134 -13.65 -11.63 4.84
C ILE A 134 -13.84 -10.95 6.20
N SER A 135 -15.09 -10.73 6.63
CA SER A 135 -15.39 -10.12 7.93
C SER A 135 -14.81 -10.95 9.09
N ASP A 136 -14.96 -12.26 9.05
CA ASP A 136 -14.42 -13.14 10.08
C ASP A 136 -12.89 -13.09 10.13
N LEU A 137 -12.21 -13.15 8.98
CA LEU A 137 -10.75 -13.04 8.91
C LEU A 137 -10.23 -11.67 9.41
N LEU A 138 -10.96 -10.58 9.15
CA LEU A 138 -10.63 -9.26 9.68
C LEU A 138 -10.75 -9.22 11.20
N GLN A 139 -11.73 -9.93 11.78
CA GLN A 139 -11.85 -10.06 13.22
C GLN A 139 -10.69 -10.88 13.79
N VAL A 140 -10.37 -12.04 13.20
CA VAL A 140 -9.21 -12.87 13.57
C VAL A 140 -7.93 -12.03 13.60
N ARG A 141 -7.70 -11.23 12.55
CA ARG A 141 -6.52 -10.36 12.42
C ARG A 141 -6.33 -9.44 13.61
N LYS A 142 -7.41 -8.87 14.17
CA LYS A 142 -7.34 -7.98 15.34
C LYS A 142 -6.89 -8.71 16.60
N ASP A 143 -7.26 -9.98 16.73
CA ASP A 143 -6.97 -10.81 17.89
C ASP A 143 -5.56 -11.42 17.86
N ILE A 144 -4.88 -11.41 16.71
CA ILE A 144 -3.49 -11.85 16.58
C ILE A 144 -2.55 -10.81 17.20
N GLY A 145 -1.88 -11.18 18.29
CA GLY A 145 -0.89 -10.33 18.97
C GLY A 145 0.45 -10.19 18.23
N ASP A 146 0.82 -11.18 17.42
CA ASP A 146 2.06 -11.17 16.63
C ASP A 146 1.91 -10.32 15.36
N PRO A 147 2.76 -9.30 15.15
CA PRO A 147 2.62 -8.38 14.02
C PRO A 147 2.90 -9.04 12.66
N ILE A 148 3.75 -10.06 12.60
CA ILE A 148 4.08 -10.75 11.34
C ILE A 148 2.89 -11.60 10.89
N GLN A 149 2.29 -12.36 11.81
CA GLN A 149 1.09 -13.17 11.53
C GLN A 149 -0.10 -12.28 11.15
N ARG A 150 -0.27 -11.13 11.83
CA ARG A 150 -1.30 -10.15 11.49
C ARG A 150 -1.12 -9.59 10.09
N MET A 151 0.11 -9.32 9.69
CA MET A 151 0.45 -8.84 8.35
C MET A 151 0.23 -9.91 7.29
N PHE A 152 0.63 -11.14 7.57
CA PHE A 152 0.40 -12.27 6.68
C PHE A 152 -1.09 -12.46 6.40
N LEU A 153 -1.92 -12.51 7.44
CA LEU A 153 -3.37 -12.66 7.29
C LEU A 153 -3.98 -11.48 6.51
N PHE A 154 -3.51 -10.26 6.76
CA PHE A 154 -3.91 -9.10 5.98
C PHE A 154 -3.59 -9.24 4.50
N SER A 155 -2.38 -9.68 4.15
CA SER A 155 -1.97 -9.93 2.76
C SER A 155 -2.84 -10.99 2.09
N VAL A 156 -3.20 -12.07 2.80
CA VAL A 156 -4.13 -13.10 2.29
C VAL A 156 -5.49 -12.48 1.97
N ILE A 157 -6.08 -11.74 2.92
CA ILE A 157 -7.38 -11.06 2.70
C ILE A 157 -7.30 -10.15 1.46
N MET A 158 -6.28 -9.28 1.39
CA MET A 158 -6.12 -8.32 0.30
C MET A 158 -5.93 -8.97 -1.07
N TRP A 159 -5.32 -10.16 -1.12
CA TRP A 159 -5.11 -10.90 -2.36
C TRP A 159 -6.38 -11.59 -2.86
N THR A 160 -7.21 -12.10 -1.94
CA THR A 160 -8.47 -12.78 -2.29
C THR A 160 -9.60 -11.85 -2.71
N ILE A 161 -9.46 -10.56 -2.43
CA ILE A 161 -10.47 -9.56 -2.77
C ILE A 161 -10.19 -9.05 -4.17
N THR A 162 -11.09 -9.36 -5.10
CA THR A 162 -11.16 -8.62 -6.34
C THR A 162 -11.56 -7.20 -6.02
N ALA A 163 -10.60 -6.27 -6.14
CA ALA A 163 -10.87 -4.86 -5.97
C ALA A 163 -12.03 -4.47 -6.89
N LYS A 164 -13.06 -3.84 -6.31
CA LYS A 164 -14.07 -3.16 -7.13
C LYS A 164 -13.30 -2.18 -7.99
N ALA A 165 -13.59 -2.17 -9.30
CA ALA A 165 -13.02 -1.17 -10.19
C ALA A 165 -13.16 0.19 -9.49
N PRO A 166 -12.06 0.98 -9.41
CA PRO A 166 -12.14 2.28 -8.77
C PRO A 166 -13.33 3.02 -9.39
N PRO A 167 -14.14 3.74 -8.58
CA PRO A 167 -15.27 4.48 -9.12
C PRO A 167 -14.79 5.23 -10.36
N ALA A 168 -15.55 5.16 -11.46
CA ALA A 168 -15.20 5.66 -12.79
C ALA A 168 -14.93 7.17 -12.74
N THR A 169 -13.76 7.49 -12.21
CA THR A 169 -13.17 8.79 -12.09
C THR A 169 -11.65 8.62 -12.20
N PRO A 170 -11.14 8.00 -13.28
CA PRO A 170 -10.04 8.69 -13.91
C PRO A 170 -10.65 10.01 -14.42
N VAL A 171 -10.05 11.13 -14.06
CA VAL A 171 -10.13 12.31 -14.92
C VAL A 171 -9.33 11.95 -16.17
N THR A 172 -9.84 11.02 -16.99
CA THR A 172 -9.46 10.87 -18.40
C THR A 172 -9.99 12.05 -19.19
N ALA A 173 -10.75 12.96 -18.56
CA ALA A 173 -10.93 14.29 -19.11
C ALA A 173 -9.53 14.85 -19.38
N THR A 174 -9.22 15.04 -20.65
CA THR A 174 -8.00 15.69 -21.16
C THR A 174 -7.93 17.17 -20.73
N SER A 175 -8.78 17.61 -19.81
CA SER A 175 -8.96 18.98 -19.39
C SER A 175 -9.17 19.05 -17.88
N PRO A 176 -8.54 20.01 -17.20
CA PRO A 176 -8.73 20.22 -15.77
C PRO A 176 -10.21 20.39 -15.44
N ILE A 177 -10.71 19.66 -14.44
CA ILE A 177 -12.00 20.00 -13.84
C ILE A 177 -11.77 21.28 -13.06
N ARG A 178 -12.48 22.34 -13.44
CA ARG A 178 -12.47 23.63 -12.75
C ARG A 178 -13.73 23.75 -11.92
N VAL A 179 -13.59 23.60 -10.61
CA VAL A 179 -14.61 24.03 -9.66
C VAL A 179 -14.11 25.34 -9.11
N GLY A 180 -14.87 26.42 -9.22
CA GLY A 180 -14.46 27.65 -8.57
C GLY A 180 -15.55 28.29 -7.77
N GLN A 181 -15.11 28.99 -6.74
CA GLN A 181 -15.96 29.68 -5.80
C GLN A 181 -15.65 31.16 -5.90
N GLU A 182 -16.67 31.95 -6.18
CA GLU A 182 -16.57 33.39 -5.97
C GLU A 182 -16.39 33.64 -4.48
N ARG A 183 -15.31 34.34 -4.16
CA ARG A 183 -14.99 34.80 -2.81
C ARG A 183 -15.02 36.32 -2.82
N SER A 184 -15.28 36.91 -1.67
CA SER A 184 -15.22 38.35 -1.49
C SER A 184 -14.26 38.64 -0.35
N ASP A 185 -13.34 39.56 -0.58
CA ASP A 185 -12.52 40.18 0.46
C ASP A 185 -12.87 41.68 0.54
N PRO A 186 -12.29 42.46 1.47
CA PRO A 186 -12.50 43.91 1.52
C PRO A 186 -12.15 44.65 0.22
N GLN A 187 -11.50 43.98 -0.73
CA GLN A 187 -11.01 44.52 -1.99
C GLN A 187 -11.81 44.01 -3.20
N GLY A 188 -12.93 43.34 -2.94
CA GLY A 188 -13.91 42.93 -3.92
C GLY A 188 -13.95 41.42 -4.14
N LYS A 189 -14.63 41.04 -5.22
CA LYS A 189 -14.82 39.64 -5.59
C LYS A 189 -13.59 39.10 -6.30
N TYR A 190 -13.24 37.85 -6.02
CA TYR A 190 -12.25 37.10 -6.76
C TYR A 190 -12.68 35.64 -6.91
N PHE A 191 -12.13 34.97 -7.90
CA PHE A 191 -12.43 33.57 -8.16
C PHE A 191 -11.31 32.69 -7.61
N PHE A 192 -11.65 31.76 -6.73
CA PHE A 192 -10.76 30.71 -6.28
C PHE A 192 -10.97 29.47 -7.14
N GLU A 193 -9.94 29.01 -7.83
CA GLU A 193 -10.01 27.86 -8.75
C GLU A 193 -9.53 26.57 -8.07
N ILE A 194 -10.27 25.48 -8.22
CA ILE A 194 -9.83 24.12 -7.92
C ILE A 194 -9.62 23.42 -9.25
N HIS A 195 -8.39 22.99 -9.51
CA HIS A 195 -7.97 22.29 -10.71
C HIS A 195 -7.63 20.85 -10.36
N ILE A 196 -8.44 19.91 -10.84
CA ILE A 196 -8.10 18.48 -10.80
C ILE A 196 -7.49 18.13 -12.16
N LEU A 197 -6.18 17.90 -12.18
CA LEU A 197 -5.43 17.57 -13.39
C LEU A 197 -5.57 16.07 -13.72
N PRO A 198 -5.34 15.67 -14.99
CA PRO A 198 -5.29 14.25 -15.35
C PRO A 198 -4.19 13.51 -14.57
N ASP A 199 -4.50 12.29 -14.15
CA ASP A 199 -3.52 11.43 -13.48
C ASP A 199 -2.36 11.07 -14.42
N LYS A 200 -1.14 10.97 -13.89
CA LYS A 200 0.05 10.54 -14.64
C LYS A 200 0.32 9.06 -14.41
N SER A 201 0.49 8.29 -15.49
CA SER A 201 1.06 6.94 -15.43
C SER A 201 2.57 6.99 -15.68
N ASN A 202 3.33 6.04 -15.13
CA ASN A 202 4.79 5.94 -15.31
C ASN A 202 5.53 7.23 -14.94
N ALA A 203 5.08 7.92 -13.89
CA ALA A 203 5.66 9.17 -13.44
C ALA A 203 7.07 8.93 -12.86
N PRO A 204 8.15 9.47 -13.46
CA PRO A 204 9.51 9.20 -13.02
C PRO A 204 9.82 9.75 -11.62
N GLU A 205 9.05 10.75 -11.16
CA GLU A 205 9.12 11.30 -9.81
C GLU A 205 8.56 10.35 -8.72
N VAL A 206 7.81 9.31 -9.09
CA VAL A 206 7.23 8.31 -8.17
C VAL A 206 7.98 6.99 -8.30
N THR A 207 8.82 6.66 -7.31
CA THR A 207 9.67 5.47 -7.35
C THR A 207 8.89 4.16 -7.13
N ALA A 208 7.82 4.19 -6.33
CA ALA A 208 6.95 3.05 -6.07
C ALA A 208 5.54 3.53 -5.65
N GLY A 209 4.50 2.77 -6.02
CA GLY A 209 3.12 3.06 -5.64
C GLY A 209 2.54 4.27 -6.40
N ALA A 210 1.86 5.15 -5.67
CA ALA A 210 1.25 6.36 -6.18
C ALA A 210 1.50 7.54 -5.24
N HIS A 211 1.27 8.76 -5.73
CA HIS A 211 1.34 9.98 -4.95
C HIS A 211 0.37 11.03 -5.51
N THR A 212 -0.46 11.61 -4.66
CA THR A 212 -1.28 12.79 -4.98
C THR A 212 -0.59 14.08 -4.55
N SER A 213 -0.20 14.88 -5.53
CA SER A 213 0.29 16.24 -5.31
C SER A 213 -0.88 17.18 -5.06
N ILE A 214 -0.81 17.95 -3.97
CA ILE A 214 -1.78 18.98 -3.60
C ILE A 214 -1.05 20.32 -3.48
N THR A 215 -1.28 21.21 -4.44
CA THR A 215 -0.59 22.50 -4.54
C THR A 215 -1.55 23.67 -4.37
N LEU A 216 -1.45 24.35 -3.24
CA LEU A 216 -2.14 25.63 -3.02
C LEU A 216 -1.25 26.78 -3.49
N SER A 217 -1.80 27.66 -4.33
CA SER A 217 -1.13 28.81 -4.93
C SER A 217 -1.73 30.13 -4.48
N ARG A 218 -0.91 31.18 -4.49
CA ARG A 218 -1.33 32.56 -4.24
C ARG A 218 -0.69 33.52 -5.23
N THR A 219 -1.31 34.69 -5.41
CA THR A 219 -0.62 35.88 -5.93
C THR A 219 0.03 36.60 -4.75
N ASP A 220 1.24 37.12 -4.95
CA ASP A 220 1.88 37.94 -3.93
C ASP A 220 1.33 39.37 -3.90
N GLY A 221 0.50 39.77 -4.88
CA GLY A 221 0.05 41.14 -5.06
C GLY A 221 1.07 41.99 -5.84
N LYS A 222 0.73 43.25 -6.11
CA LYS A 222 1.60 44.25 -6.73
C LYS A 222 1.46 45.56 -5.97
N TRP A 223 2.55 46.28 -5.77
CA TRP A 223 2.56 47.55 -5.07
C TRP A 223 3.75 48.41 -5.48
N GLU A 224 3.65 49.70 -5.21
CA GLU A 224 4.69 50.70 -5.41
C GLU A 224 5.05 51.33 -4.07
N THR A 225 6.28 51.85 -3.96
CA THR A 225 6.75 52.57 -2.76
C THR A 225 7.13 53.99 -3.10
N SER A 226 6.72 54.93 -2.24
CA SER A 226 7.13 56.34 -2.30
C SER A 226 7.39 56.84 -0.90
N GLY A 227 8.67 57.11 -0.58
CA GLY A 227 9.10 57.38 0.78
C GLY A 227 8.74 56.21 1.72
N ASN A 228 8.07 56.53 2.84
CA ASN A 228 7.63 55.53 3.82
C ASN A 228 6.20 55.02 3.58
N THR A 229 5.69 55.17 2.35
CA THR A 229 4.32 54.83 1.98
C THR A 229 4.33 53.78 0.86
N VAL A 230 3.44 52.80 0.95
CA VAL A 230 3.15 51.78 -0.04
C VAL A 230 1.79 52.09 -0.67
N THR A 231 1.74 52.06 -2.01
CA THR A 231 0.47 52.07 -2.76
C THR A 231 0.24 50.68 -3.36
N ILE A 232 -0.84 50.01 -2.95
CA ILE A 232 -1.18 48.66 -3.39
C ILE A 232 -1.93 48.73 -4.73
N LEU A 233 -1.38 48.08 -5.75
CA LEU A 233 -1.95 47.99 -7.10
C LEU A 233 -2.77 46.71 -7.27
N GLU A 234 -2.29 45.59 -6.71
CA GLU A 234 -2.97 44.30 -6.70
C GLU A 234 -2.81 43.64 -5.33
N TRP A 235 -3.89 43.07 -4.82
CA TRP A 235 -3.89 42.49 -3.48
C TRP A 235 -3.36 41.05 -3.48
N PRO A 236 -2.55 40.67 -2.48
CA PRO A 236 -2.16 39.27 -2.30
C PRO A 236 -3.40 38.40 -2.06
N ARG A 237 -3.57 37.32 -2.83
CA ARG A 237 -4.76 36.45 -2.74
C ARG A 237 -4.40 34.99 -2.94
N ILE A 238 -5.10 34.10 -2.25
CA ILE A 238 -5.05 32.66 -2.55
C ILE A 238 -5.95 32.42 -3.76
N THR A 239 -5.39 31.87 -4.83
CA THR A 239 -6.08 31.86 -6.13
C THR A 239 -6.43 30.47 -6.62
N LYS A 240 -5.65 29.45 -6.25
CA LYS A 240 -5.76 28.14 -6.89
C LYS A 240 -5.36 26.98 -5.99
N LEU A 241 -6.10 25.88 -6.06
CA LEU A 241 -5.73 24.55 -5.56
C LEU A 241 -5.59 23.60 -6.75
N GLU A 242 -4.39 23.09 -6.99
CA GLU A 242 -4.10 22.08 -8.01
C GLU A 242 -3.90 20.70 -7.38
N ILE A 243 -4.57 19.69 -7.92
CA ILE A 243 -4.49 18.30 -7.46
C ILE A 243 -4.16 17.39 -8.64
N GLN A 244 -3.16 16.53 -8.50
CA GLN A 244 -2.78 15.53 -9.51
C GLN A 244 -2.27 14.26 -8.84
N THR A 245 -2.75 13.10 -9.29
CA THR A 245 -2.21 11.81 -8.87
C THR A 245 -1.20 11.31 -9.89
N SER A 246 -0.07 10.80 -9.41
CA SER A 246 1.00 10.20 -10.22
C SER A 246 1.24 8.76 -9.77
N TYR A 247 1.32 7.82 -10.70
CA TYR A 247 1.63 6.41 -10.46
C TYR A 247 3.04 6.08 -10.93
N SER A 248 3.74 5.22 -10.20
CA SER A 248 5.03 4.67 -10.64
C SER A 248 4.89 3.79 -11.89
N ALA A 249 6.01 3.39 -12.49
CA ALA A 249 6.01 2.50 -13.65
C ALA A 249 5.46 1.09 -13.35
N SER A 250 5.47 0.67 -12.09
CA SER A 250 5.03 -0.65 -11.64
C SER A 250 3.69 -0.62 -10.90
N SER A 251 2.94 0.48 -11.01
CA SER A 251 1.70 0.68 -10.26
C SER A 251 0.67 1.39 -11.12
N SER A 252 -0.60 1.16 -10.78
CA SER A 252 -1.73 1.76 -11.48
C SER A 252 -2.85 2.08 -10.49
N ALA A 253 -3.88 2.79 -10.95
CA ALA A 253 -5.09 3.05 -10.17
C ALA A 253 -5.80 1.78 -9.67
N THR A 254 -5.54 0.62 -10.30
CA THR A 254 -6.12 -0.68 -9.93
C THR A 254 -5.24 -1.51 -9.01
N SER A 255 -3.95 -1.16 -8.87
CA SER A 255 -3.05 -1.83 -7.92
C SER A 255 -3.59 -1.66 -6.50
N SER A 256 -3.41 -2.65 -5.62
CA SER A 256 -3.86 -2.56 -4.23
C SER A 256 -3.08 -1.51 -3.43
N SER A 257 -3.77 -0.80 -2.54
CA SER A 257 -3.13 0.08 -1.57
C SER A 257 -2.46 -0.72 -0.46
N GLY A 258 -1.22 -0.35 -0.14
CA GLY A 258 -0.44 -0.99 0.92
C GLY A 258 -0.70 -0.42 2.31
N TYR A 259 -1.34 0.75 2.42
CA TYR A 259 -1.58 1.44 3.69
C TYR A 259 -2.77 2.42 3.59
N GLY A 260 -3.18 3.01 4.72
CA GLY A 260 -4.16 4.09 4.75
C GLY A 260 -5.55 3.67 4.27
N ARG A 261 -6.25 4.57 3.58
CA ARG A 261 -7.50 4.25 2.87
C ARG A 261 -7.26 3.16 1.84
N GLY A 262 -8.20 2.23 1.77
CA GLY A 262 -8.04 0.96 1.06
C GLY A 262 -7.55 -0.18 1.94
N THR A 263 -7.19 0.09 3.20
CA THR A 263 -6.75 -0.93 4.17
C THR A 263 -7.53 -0.91 5.49
N THR A 264 -8.55 -0.05 5.59
CA THR A 264 -9.50 -0.11 6.72
C THR A 264 -10.46 -1.28 6.51
N ASP A 265 -10.99 -1.86 7.59
CA ASP A 265 -11.95 -2.96 7.48
C ASP A 265 -13.17 -2.57 6.61
N ALA A 266 -13.63 -1.33 6.73
CA ALA A 266 -14.74 -0.82 5.92
C ALA A 266 -14.38 -0.75 4.43
N ASP A 267 -13.18 -0.28 4.09
CA ASP A 267 -12.72 -0.23 2.70
C ASP A 267 -12.53 -1.65 2.12
N ILE A 268 -12.04 -2.59 2.94
CA ILE A 268 -11.84 -4.01 2.56
C ILE A 268 -13.17 -4.69 2.28
N LEU A 269 -14.15 -4.55 3.19
CA LEU A 269 -15.50 -5.10 3.01
C LEU A 269 -16.21 -4.46 1.82
N ALA A 270 -16.01 -3.17 1.58
CA ALA A 270 -16.53 -2.47 0.40
C ALA A 270 -15.76 -2.78 -0.89
N LYS A 271 -14.67 -3.56 -0.81
CA LYS A 271 -13.75 -3.90 -1.91
C LYS A 271 -13.13 -2.67 -2.57
N THR A 272 -13.04 -1.55 -1.86
CA THR A 272 -12.42 -0.30 -2.30
C THR A 272 -10.96 -0.25 -1.84
N ILE A 273 -10.15 -1.20 -2.32
CA ILE A 273 -8.80 -1.45 -1.79
C ILE A 273 -7.67 -0.94 -2.69
N SER A 274 -7.98 -0.26 -3.80
CA SER A 274 -6.98 0.13 -4.79
C SER A 274 -6.25 1.44 -4.45
N LEU A 275 -5.07 1.66 -5.05
CA LEU A 275 -4.35 2.93 -5.03
C LEU A 275 -5.23 4.04 -5.59
N GLY A 276 -5.96 3.81 -6.69
CA GLY A 276 -6.86 4.82 -7.24
C GLY A 276 -7.93 5.27 -6.24
N PHE A 277 -8.45 4.36 -5.42
CA PHE A 277 -9.34 4.72 -4.32
C PHE A 277 -8.59 5.52 -3.23
N HIS A 278 -7.44 5.05 -2.76
CA HIS A 278 -6.62 5.75 -1.78
C HIS A 278 -6.31 7.19 -2.20
N GLU A 279 -5.78 7.37 -3.41
CA GLU A 279 -5.42 8.66 -3.99
C GLU A 279 -6.66 9.57 -4.22
N SER A 280 -7.82 8.97 -4.55
CA SER A 280 -9.07 9.74 -4.63
C SER A 280 -9.49 10.33 -3.27
N LYS A 281 -9.15 9.68 -2.16
CA LYS A 281 -9.42 10.20 -0.80
C LYS A 281 -8.53 11.39 -0.46
N HIS A 282 -7.26 11.41 -0.87
CA HIS A 282 -6.45 12.62 -0.76
C HIS A 282 -7.10 13.81 -1.46
N ARG A 283 -7.62 13.61 -2.68
CA ARG A 283 -8.34 14.66 -3.43
C ARG A 283 -9.60 15.12 -2.72
N GLU A 284 -10.47 14.20 -2.32
CA GLU A 284 -11.74 14.52 -1.62
C GLU A 284 -11.47 15.32 -0.34
N GLU A 285 -10.51 14.88 0.49
CA GLU A 285 -10.19 15.54 1.76
C GLU A 285 -9.57 16.94 1.55
N ALA A 286 -8.73 17.13 0.53
CA ALA A 286 -8.16 18.45 0.23
C ALA A 286 -9.23 19.45 -0.22
N ILE A 287 -10.18 19.00 -1.06
CA ILE A 287 -11.31 19.82 -1.51
C ILE A 287 -12.25 20.13 -0.34
N SER A 288 -12.58 19.14 0.48
CA SER A 288 -13.41 19.31 1.68
C SER A 288 -12.78 20.33 2.65
N TYR A 289 -11.47 20.20 2.90
CA TYR A 289 -10.74 21.12 3.76
C TYR A 289 -10.80 22.55 3.23
N ILE A 290 -10.49 22.79 1.95
CA ILE A 290 -10.47 24.17 1.41
C ILE A 290 -11.87 24.82 1.34
N GLN A 291 -12.93 24.01 1.23
CA GLN A 291 -14.32 24.48 1.22
C GLN A 291 -14.80 24.90 2.61
N THR A 292 -14.28 24.28 3.66
CA THR A 292 -14.73 24.50 5.05
C THR A 292 -13.77 25.36 5.86
N ALA A 293 -12.50 25.41 5.50
CA ALA A 293 -11.50 26.21 6.18
C ALA A 293 -11.71 27.72 5.97
N LYS A 294 -11.36 28.51 6.98
CA LYS A 294 -11.24 29.96 6.84
C LYS A 294 -10.00 30.28 6.02
N ILE A 295 -10.20 30.68 4.78
CA ILE A 295 -9.12 31.09 3.88
C ILE A 295 -8.52 32.41 4.38
N PRO A 296 -7.19 32.49 4.56
CA PRO A 296 -6.52 33.73 4.91
C PRO A 296 -6.80 34.84 3.90
N GLU A 297 -7.11 36.02 4.42
CA GLU A 297 -7.30 37.24 3.63
C GLU A 297 -6.21 38.24 4.01
N PHE A 298 -5.75 39.01 3.03
CA PHE A 298 -4.88 40.14 3.32
C PHE A 298 -5.69 41.27 3.96
N THR A 299 -5.40 41.59 5.22
CA THR A 299 -6.20 42.56 6.00
C THR A 299 -5.75 44.02 5.85
N GLY A 300 -4.95 44.35 4.83
CA GLY A 300 -4.70 45.75 4.51
C GLY A 300 -5.98 46.36 3.95
N THR A 301 -6.47 47.44 4.53
CA THR A 301 -7.78 48.02 4.19
C THR A 301 -7.69 49.27 3.32
N SER A 302 -6.48 49.82 3.16
CA SER A 302 -6.23 51.04 2.39
C SER A 302 -5.33 50.71 1.22
N THR A 303 -5.62 51.32 0.06
CA THR A 303 -4.73 51.31 -1.10
C THR A 303 -3.40 52.01 -0.80
N THR A 304 -3.34 52.82 0.27
CA THR A 304 -2.14 53.54 0.70
C THR A 304 -1.86 53.26 2.18
N MET A 305 -0.69 52.70 2.49
CA MET A 305 -0.30 52.31 3.85
C MET A 305 1.12 52.74 4.17
N GLU A 306 1.43 52.96 5.44
CA GLU A 306 2.82 53.09 5.87
C GLU A 306 3.59 51.77 5.61
N LEU A 307 4.84 51.86 5.16
CA LEU A 307 5.62 50.71 4.67
C LEU A 307 5.81 49.63 5.75
N SER A 308 6.08 50.02 6.99
CA SER A 308 6.23 49.05 8.09
C SER A 308 4.90 48.33 8.39
N ALA A 309 3.77 49.04 8.38
CA ALA A 309 2.44 48.47 8.58
C ALA A 309 2.06 47.51 7.43
N PHE A 310 2.36 47.88 6.18
CA PHE A 310 2.18 47.01 5.03
C PHE A 310 2.99 45.71 5.17
N ASN A 311 4.29 45.81 5.46
CA ASN A 311 5.17 44.64 5.61
C ASN A 311 4.69 43.72 6.73
N LYS A 312 4.21 44.27 7.84
CA LYS A 312 3.60 43.49 8.92
C LYS A 312 2.38 42.70 8.43
N LYS A 313 1.44 43.36 7.75
CA LYS A 313 0.23 42.70 7.20
C LYS A 313 0.56 41.66 6.13
N LEU A 314 1.56 41.93 5.28
CA LEU A 314 2.03 40.98 4.28
C LEU A 314 2.62 39.73 4.93
N ASN A 315 3.43 39.92 5.98
CA ASN A 315 3.98 38.79 6.73
C ASN A 315 2.89 38.00 7.47
N GLU A 316 1.90 38.65 8.09
CA GLU A 316 0.75 37.98 8.72
C GLU A 316 -0.02 37.11 7.70
N PHE A 317 -0.29 37.64 6.50
CA PHE A 317 -0.93 36.89 5.42
C PHE A 317 -0.07 35.71 4.95
N LYS A 318 1.24 35.93 4.76
CA LYS A 318 2.17 34.87 4.33
C LYS A 318 2.23 33.73 5.34
N THR A 319 2.33 34.05 6.63
CA THR A 319 2.31 33.07 7.72
C THR A 319 0.99 32.30 7.72
N SER A 320 -0.14 33.00 7.64
CA SER A 320 -1.48 32.38 7.64
C SER A 320 -1.68 31.45 6.44
N PHE A 321 -1.19 31.83 5.26
CA PHE A 321 -1.18 30.96 4.08
C PHE A 321 -0.36 29.69 4.29
N THR A 322 0.85 29.82 4.85
CA THR A 322 1.69 28.66 5.17
C THR A 322 1.00 27.74 6.19
N THR A 323 0.39 28.32 7.23
CA THR A 323 -0.37 27.57 8.24
C THR A 323 -1.54 26.80 7.61
N LEU A 324 -2.35 27.46 6.77
CA LEU A 324 -3.45 26.81 6.06
C LEU A 324 -2.94 25.62 5.23
N LYS A 325 -1.86 25.82 4.46
CA LYS A 325 -1.27 24.76 3.63
C LYS A 325 -0.80 23.59 4.48
N THR A 326 -0.07 23.85 5.57
CA THR A 326 0.44 22.81 6.48
C THR A 326 -0.71 22.03 7.10
N GLN A 327 -1.70 22.72 7.68
CA GLN A 327 -2.85 22.07 8.32
C GLN A 327 -3.68 21.25 7.33
N MET A 328 -3.86 21.74 6.10
CA MET A 328 -4.52 20.98 5.04
C MET A 328 -3.79 19.65 4.78
N MET A 329 -2.46 19.70 4.59
CA MET A 329 -1.66 18.48 4.33
C MET A 329 -1.67 17.53 5.53
N GLU A 330 -1.47 18.05 6.75
CA GLU A 330 -1.49 17.23 7.97
C GLU A 330 -2.83 16.52 8.17
N GLN A 331 -3.95 17.22 7.97
CA GLN A 331 -5.27 16.60 8.06
C GLN A 331 -5.48 15.57 6.95
N ASN A 332 -5.02 15.86 5.74
CA ASN A 332 -5.08 14.93 4.60
C ASN A 332 -4.34 13.63 4.92
N ASP A 333 -3.09 13.71 5.39
CA ASP A 333 -2.29 12.55 5.80
C ASP A 333 -2.95 11.79 6.96
N LEU A 334 -3.48 12.51 7.96
CA LEU A 334 -4.13 11.88 9.11
C LEU A 334 -5.38 11.07 8.73
N LEU A 335 -6.19 11.59 7.81
CA LEU A 335 -7.46 10.98 7.41
C LEU A 335 -7.29 9.94 6.31
N VAL A 336 -6.20 10.02 5.53
CA VAL A 336 -5.97 9.14 4.37
C VAL A 336 -4.86 8.14 4.62
N ASP A 337 -3.68 8.56 5.08
CA ASP A 337 -2.49 7.72 5.22
C ASP A 337 -2.39 7.02 6.57
N GLU A 338 -2.89 7.66 7.62
CA GLU A 338 -2.72 7.21 9.01
C GLU A 338 -3.96 6.51 9.60
N VAL A 339 -4.77 5.92 8.72
CA VAL A 339 -5.91 5.05 9.04
C VAL A 339 -5.66 3.61 8.57
N GLY A 340 -6.48 2.65 9.04
CA GLY A 340 -6.32 1.24 8.66
C GLY A 340 -4.94 0.69 9.03
N TYR A 341 -4.24 0.11 8.06
CA TYR A 341 -2.80 -0.14 8.19
C TYR A 341 -2.03 1.14 7.88
N LYS A 342 -1.59 1.83 8.92
CA LYS A 342 -1.04 3.20 8.83
C LYS A 342 0.25 3.28 8.03
N LEU A 343 0.47 4.38 7.31
CA LEU A 343 1.72 4.67 6.61
C LEU A 343 2.94 4.69 7.54
N SER A 344 2.83 5.31 8.72
CA SER A 344 3.87 5.30 9.74
C SER A 344 4.29 3.87 10.14
N GLN A 345 3.31 2.99 10.31
CA GLN A 345 3.55 1.58 10.61
C GLN A 345 4.12 0.84 9.39
N TYR A 346 3.57 1.05 8.19
CA TYR A 346 4.09 0.50 6.95
C TYR A 346 5.57 0.83 6.76
N LYS A 347 5.96 2.11 6.88
CA LYS A 347 7.35 2.58 6.79
C LYS A 347 8.24 1.97 7.87
N LYS A 348 7.73 1.84 9.10
CA LYS A 348 8.47 1.19 10.20
C LYS A 348 8.74 -0.28 9.87
N ASP A 349 7.74 -0.97 9.35
CA ASP A 349 7.87 -2.35 8.93
C ASP A 349 8.87 -2.42 7.77
N GLN A 350 8.76 -1.55 6.75
CA GLN A 350 9.70 -1.44 5.62
C GLN A 350 11.17 -1.30 6.05
N LYS A 351 11.43 -0.44 7.04
CA LYS A 351 12.78 -0.18 7.56
C LYS A 351 13.29 -1.27 8.47
N SER A 352 12.40 -1.96 9.16
CA SER A 352 12.80 -3.16 9.87
C SER A 352 13.24 -4.18 8.83
N ASP A 353 14.35 -4.87 9.09
CA ASP A 353 14.75 -6.03 8.28
C ASP A 353 13.62 -7.06 8.14
N GLN A 354 12.54 -6.97 8.94
CA GLN A 354 11.37 -7.81 8.84
C GLN A 354 10.54 -7.58 7.58
N HIS A 355 10.36 -6.35 7.06
CA HIS A 355 9.69 -6.19 5.76
C HIS A 355 10.63 -6.46 4.60
N GLY A 356 11.94 -6.21 4.75
CA GLY A 356 12.92 -6.71 3.80
C GLY A 356 12.89 -8.24 3.70
N LYS A 357 12.79 -8.93 4.84
CA LYS A 357 12.63 -10.40 4.94
C LYS A 357 11.25 -10.84 4.47
N MET A 358 10.18 -10.14 4.83
CA MET A 358 8.80 -10.45 4.42
C MET A 358 8.57 -10.19 2.94
N MET A 359 9.07 -9.08 2.37
CA MET A 359 8.99 -8.80 0.94
C MET A 359 9.96 -9.65 0.14
N LYS A 360 11.12 -10.03 0.69
CA LYS A 360 11.92 -11.12 0.11
C LYS A 360 11.13 -12.41 0.13
N GLN A 361 10.45 -12.74 1.22
CA GLN A 361 9.58 -13.90 1.30
C GLN A 361 8.42 -13.80 0.31
N ILE A 362 7.69 -12.69 0.20
CA ILE A 362 6.59 -12.41 -0.75
C ILE A 362 7.08 -12.44 -2.22
N LYS A 363 8.24 -11.85 -2.52
CA LYS A 363 8.87 -11.96 -3.86
C LYS A 363 9.36 -13.37 -4.14
N GLN A 364 9.91 -14.04 -3.13
CA GLN A 364 10.23 -15.46 -3.15
C GLN A 364 8.96 -16.26 -3.42
N PHE A 365 7.81 -15.89 -2.85
CA PHE A 365 6.51 -16.53 -3.02
C PHE A 365 5.85 -16.29 -4.40
N GLY A 366 6.47 -15.51 -5.29
CA GLY A 366 5.89 -15.22 -6.62
C GLY A 366 4.70 -14.26 -6.56
N TRP A 367 4.53 -13.55 -5.44
CA TRP A 367 3.42 -12.64 -5.16
C TRP A 367 3.70 -11.20 -5.59
N THR A 368 4.27 -11.03 -6.78
CA THR A 368 4.34 -9.73 -7.44
C THR A 368 3.83 -9.88 -8.87
N SER A 369 2.74 -9.19 -9.18
CA SER A 369 2.41 -8.77 -10.55
C SER A 369 3.49 -7.84 -11.08
#